data_AF-A0A0P9D1L4-F1
#
_entry.id   AF-A0A0P9D1L4-F1
#
_cell.length_a   1.000
_cell.length_b   1.000
_cell.length_c   1.000
_cell.angle_alpha   90.00
_cell.angle_beta   90.00
_cell.angle_gamma   90.00
#
_symmetry.space_group_name_H-M   'P 1'
#
loop_
_entity.id
_entity.type
_entity.pdbx_description
1 polymer ?
#
loop_
_entity_poly.entity_id
_entity_poly.type
_entity_poly.pdbx_seq_one_letter_code
_entity_poly.pdbx_strand_id
1 'polypeptide(L)' 'MSGKLISFFRLPTASSVRIGQVRIVKDRNGVIYADGSKVVSASTTGAHSVLQLADGRDFYVLTTELQSVPKAKG' A
#
# COMPACT_ATOMS: atom_id res chain seq x y z
N MET A 1 0.07 -0.61 16.70
CA MET A 1 0.68 -0.98 15.41
C MET A 1 1.33 0.25 14.81
N SER A 2 2.63 0.22 14.51
CA SER A 2 3.31 1.33 13.83
C SER A 2 3.01 1.23 12.34
N GLY A 3 2.35 2.25 11.78
CA GLY A 3 2.10 2.37 10.36
C GLY A 3 3.13 3.30 9.71
N LYS A 4 3.41 3.10 8.42
CA LYS A 4 4.30 3.96 7.64
C LYS A 4 3.48 4.73 6.61
N LEU A 5 3.75 6.03 6.49
CA LEU A 5 3.27 6.82 5.36
C LEU A 5 4.15 6.51 4.15
N ILE A 6 3.54 6.04 3.06
CA ILE A 6 4.23 5.79 1.80
C ILE A 6 3.54 6.56 0.67
N SER A 7 4.26 6.78 -0.43
CA SER A 7 3.71 7.52 -1.56
C SER A 7 2.70 6.68 -2.32
N PHE A 8 1.61 7.32 -2.78
CA PHE A 8 0.72 6.72 -3.76
C PHE A 8 0.63 7.57 -5.03
N PHE A 9 0.33 6.91 -6.12
CA PHE A 9 0.44 7.42 -7.48
C PHE A 9 -0.89 7.31 -8.21
N ARG A 10 -1.04 8.04 -9.32
CA ARG A 10 -2.28 8.03 -10.14
C ARG A 10 -2.52 6.71 -10.85
N LEU A 11 -1.46 6.11 -11.37
CA LEU A 11 -1.47 4.89 -12.18
C LEU A 11 -0.15 4.13 -11.97
N PRO A 12 -0.13 2.80 -12.16
CA PRO A 12 1.07 1.97 -11.98
C PRO A 12 1.97 1.94 -13.24
N THR A 13 2.37 3.12 -13.74
CA THR A 13 3.19 3.26 -14.96
C THR A 13 4.59 3.78 -14.67
N ALA A 14 5.51 3.69 -15.62
CA ALA A 14 6.87 4.25 -15.47
C ALA A 14 6.85 5.79 -15.36
N SER A 15 5.89 6.45 -16.01
CA SER A 15 5.66 7.89 -15.95
C SER A 15 4.63 8.29 -14.87
N SER A 16 4.51 7.50 -13.80
CA SER A 16 3.50 7.74 -12.78
C SER A 16 3.71 9.08 -12.06
N VAL A 17 2.59 9.73 -11.75
CA VAL A 17 2.58 10.98 -10.98
C VAL A 17 2.19 10.65 -9.56
N ARG A 18 3.04 11.03 -8.59
CA ARG A 18 2.72 10.95 -7.17
C ARG A 18 1.58 11.91 -6.87
N ILE A 19 0.50 11.40 -6.28
CA ILE A 19 -0.66 12.21 -5.89
C ILE A 19 -0.61 12.58 -4.41
N GLY A 20 -0.06 11.72 -3.57
CA GLY A 20 -0.04 11.97 -2.14
C GLY A 20 0.68 10.89 -1.35
N GLN A 21 0.24 10.71 -0.10
CA GLN A 21 0.71 9.65 0.79
C GLN A 21 -0.48 8.92 1.40
N VAL A 22 -0.27 7.63 1.66
CA VAL A 22 -1.25 6.77 2.32
C VAL A 22 -0.58 6.08 3.50
N ARG A 23 -1.29 5.99 4.62
CA ARG A 23 -0.82 5.28 5.79
C ARG A 23 -1.03 3.79 5.59
N ILE A 24 0.07 3.03 5.56
CA ILE A 24 0.04 1.57 5.50
C ILE A 24 0.39 0.97 6.86
N VAL A 25 -0.41 0.00 7.28
CA VAL A 25 -0.17 -0.79 8.50
C VAL A 25 -0.15 -2.26 8.11
N LYS A 26 0.82 -3.02 8.66
CA LYS A 26 0.82 -4.49 8.60
C LYS A 26 0.58 -5.03 9.99
N ASP A 27 -0.48 -5.82 10.16
CA ASP A 27 -0.77 -6.45 11.43
C ASP A 27 0.14 -7.65 11.71
N ARG A 28 -0.03 -8.28 12.88
CA ARG A 28 0.74 -9.47 13.30
C ARG A 28 0.50 -10.72 12.45
N ASN A 29 -0.53 -10.73 11.61
CA ASN A 29 -0.83 -11.82 10.69
C ASN A 29 -0.32 -11.50 9.27
N GLY A 30 0.22 -10.30 9.05
CA GLY A 30 0.67 -9.82 7.75
C GLY A 30 -0.43 -9.21 6.90
N VAL A 31 -1.65 -9.04 7.45
CA VAL A 31 -2.74 -8.35 6.78
C VAL A 31 -2.37 -6.88 6.64
N ILE A 32 -2.55 -6.36 5.43
CA ILE A 32 -2.24 -4.98 5.09
C ILE A 32 -3.51 -4.15 5.21
N TYR A 33 -3.38 -2.99 5.82
CA TYR A 33 -4.40 -1.95 5.86
C TYR A 33 -3.84 -0.68 5.26
N ALA A 34 -4.63 -0.03 4.40
CA ALA A 34 -4.33 1.25 3.79
C ALA A 34 -5.40 2.25 4.22
N ASP A 35 -4.98 3.34 4.86
CA ASP A 35 -5.88 4.38 5.37
C ASP A 35 -7.03 3.83 6.23
N GLY A 36 -6.72 2.82 7.06
CA GLY A 36 -7.68 2.15 7.94
C GLY A 36 -8.52 1.06 7.27
N SER A 37 -8.55 0.97 5.94
CA SER A 37 -9.28 -0.06 5.21
C SER A 37 -8.42 -1.27 4.90
N LYS A 38 -8.99 -2.47 4.96
CA LYS A 38 -8.28 -3.73 4.71
C LYS A 38 -7.98 -3.87 3.22
N VAL A 39 -6.75 -4.21 2.87
CA VAL A 39 -6.38 -4.63 1.52
C VAL A 39 -6.91 -6.05 1.29
N VAL A 40 -7.79 -6.23 0.31
CA VAL A 40 -8.39 -7.52 -0.05
C VAL A 40 -7.64 -8.22 -1.18
N SER A 41 -6.92 -7.45 -2.00
CA SER A 41 -6.09 -7.96 -3.09
C SER A 41 -4.88 -7.05 -3.28
N ALA A 42 -3.73 -7.65 -3.57
CA ALA A 42 -2.50 -6.93 -3.89
C ALA A 42 -1.80 -7.62 -5.06
N SER A 43 -1.58 -6.89 -6.15
CA SER A 43 -0.86 -7.39 -7.33
C SER A 43 0.29 -6.45 -7.70
N THR A 44 1.31 -6.97 -8.37
CA THR A 44 2.48 -6.19 -8.78
C THR A 44 2.41 -5.89 -10.27
N THR A 45 2.64 -4.64 -10.66
CA THR A 45 2.72 -4.19 -12.05
C THR A 45 3.92 -3.27 -12.22
N GLY A 46 4.96 -3.75 -12.90
CA GLY A 46 6.24 -3.05 -12.99
C GLY A 46 6.84 -2.79 -11.59
N ALA A 47 7.16 -1.53 -11.30
CA ALA A 47 7.68 -1.11 -10.00
C ALA A 47 6.60 -0.88 -8.92
N HIS A 48 5.32 -0.95 -9.29
CA HIS A 48 4.20 -0.61 -8.41
C HIS A 48 3.47 -1.85 -7.91
N SER A 49 2.91 -1.74 -6.71
CA SER A 49 1.88 -2.64 -6.19
C SER A 49 0.53 -1.94 -6.30
N VAL A 50 -0.46 -2.65 -6.85
CA VAL A 50 -1.86 -2.26 -6.91
C VAL A 50 -2.55 -2.87 -5.69
N LEU A 51 -3.06 -2.04 -4.79
CA LEU A 51 -3.76 -2.46 -3.59
C LEU A 51 -5.25 -2.18 -3.76
N GLN A 52 -6.07 -3.23 -3.76
CA GLN A 52 -7.52 -3.09 -3.76
C GLN A 52 -8.03 -3.20 -2.32
N LEU A 53 -8.79 -2.22 -1.89
CA LEU A 53 -9.30 -2.13 -0.53
C LEU A 53 -10.73 -2.65 -0.45
N ALA A 54 -11.13 -3.11 0.74
CA ALA A 54 -12.48 -3.59 1.00
C ALA A 54 -13.57 -2.51 0.83
N ASP A 55 -13.20 -1.23 0.89
CA ASP A 55 -14.10 -0.09 0.67
C ASP A 55 -14.21 0.33 -0.80
N GLY A 56 -13.61 -0.43 -1.72
CA GLY A 56 -13.65 -0.19 -3.15
C GLY A 56 -12.63 0.82 -3.68
N ARG A 57 -11.77 1.38 -2.82
CA ARG A 57 -10.65 2.22 -3.27
C ARG A 57 -9.48 1.37 -3.75
N ASP A 58 -8.76 1.90 -4.73
CA ASP A 58 -7.50 1.34 -5.19
C ASP A 58 -6.35 2.32 -4.91
N PHE A 59 -5.22 1.79 -4.44
CA PHE A 59 -3.98 2.55 -4.31
C PHE A 59 -2.87 1.93 -5.14
N TYR A 60 -2.14 2.78 -5.86
CA TYR A 60 -0.92 2.41 -6.56
C TYR A 60 0.27 2.92 -5.77
N VAL A 61 1.09 2.03 -5.22
CA VAL A 61 2.23 2.38 -4.37
C VAL A 61 3.50 1.76 -4.91
N LEU A 62 4.68 2.28 -4.56
CA LEU A 62 5.93 1.60 -4.92
C LEU A 62 6.07 0.31 -4.14
N THR A 63 6.39 -0.79 -4.83
CA THR A 63 6.55 -2.11 -4.21
C THR A 63 7.65 -2.11 -3.17
N THR A 64 8.74 -1.37 -3.42
CA THR A 64 9.87 -1.22 -2.48
C THR A 64 9.47 -0.50 -1.20
N GLU A 65 8.68 0.58 -1.31
CA GLU A 65 8.15 1.29 -0.13
C GLU A 65 7.19 0.39 0.66
N LEU A 66 6.29 -0.32 -0.02
CA LEU A 66 5.35 -1.25 0.61
C LEU A 66 6.07 -2.39 1.36
N GLN A 67 7.15 -2.95 0.79
CA GLN A 67 7.96 -3.98 1.44
C GLN A 67 8.66 -3.47 2.70
N SER A 68 9.09 -2.20 2.70
CA SER A 68 9.74 -1.58 3.86
C SER A 68 8.82 -1.32 5.05
N VAL A 69 7.50 -1.48 4.91
CA VAL A 69 6.55 -1.33 6.03
C VAL A 69 6.72 -2.51 6.99
N PRO A 70 7.10 -2.26 8.26
CA PRO A 70 7.32 -3.32 9.22
C PRO A 70 6.01 -3.96 9.65
N LYS A 71 6.08 -5.25 9.96
CA LYS A 71 5.00 -5.99 10.59
C LYS A 71 4.87 -5.57 12.06
N ALA A 72 3.64 -5.43 12.56
CA ALA A 72 3.42 -5.20 13.99
C ALA A 72 4.04 -6.35 14.81
N LYS A 73 4.87 -6.00 15.80
CA LYS A 73 5.35 -6.95 16.80
C LYS A 73 4.19 -7.27 17.75
N GLY A 74 4.02 -8.56 18.04
CA GLY A 74 3.08 -9.05 19.06
C GLY A 74 3.64 -8.89 20.46
#